data_AF-A0A8C2BJW1-F1
#
_entry.id   AF-A0A8C2BJW1-F1
#
_cell.length_a   1.000
_cell.length_b   1.000
_cell.length_c   1.000
_cell.angle_alpha   90.00
_cell.angle_beta   90.00
_cell.angle_gamma   90.00
#
_symmetry.space_group_name_H-M   'P 1'
#
loop_
_entity.id
_entity.type
_entity.pdbx_description
1 polymer ?
#
loop_
_entity_poly.entity_id
_entity_poly.type
_entity_poly.pdbx_seq_one_letter_code
_entity_poly.pdbx_strand_id
1 'polypeptide(L)'
;MLDFAIFAVTFVIILIGAVLYLYPVKIINMILTVLDGNLPDIVNKGSLHEFLVGLHDEFGSVASFWFGRRPVVSLGAVDQLRQHINPNWTTDSFETMLKSLLSYQSGSGVGVTESMIRKKVYEGAIDKTLENNFPLLLQLVEELVDKWASYPKSQHTPLCAHLLGLAMKAVTQLAMGSRFQDDAEVIRFRKNHEAIWSEIGKGYLDGSLEKSSSRKTHYESALAEMESVLKSVAKQRSGQGSSQSSFVNYLLQANLTERQVMEDGMVFTLAGCVITANLCIWAVHFLSVSEAVQERLYHELVEVLGEEPVTLEKIPQLRYCQQVLNETVRTAKLTPMAARLQEVEGKVDQHVIPKETLVIYALGVVLQDADTWSLPYRFNPDRFADESVMKSFSLLGFSGSQACPELRFAYTVAAVLLSTLVRRLKLHRVEGQVVEARYELVSTPKDDTWITVSKRN
;
A
#
# COMPACT_ATOMS: atom_id res chain seq x y z
N MET A 1 -27.99 -32.65 48.57
CA MET A 1 -27.60 -31.50 47.72
C MET A 1 -26.41 -31.82 46.82
N LEU A 2 -25.39 -32.54 47.30
CA LEU A 2 -24.22 -32.91 46.51
C LEU A 2 -24.56 -33.85 45.33
N ASP A 3 -25.42 -34.85 45.54
CA ASP A 3 -25.76 -35.84 44.50
C ASP A 3 -26.53 -35.23 43.31
N PHE A 4 -27.32 -34.19 43.56
CA PHE A 4 -28.05 -33.46 42.52
C PHE A 4 -27.11 -32.58 41.68
N ALA A 5 -26.07 -32.02 42.30
CA ALA A 5 -25.03 -31.26 41.60
C ALA A 5 -24.17 -32.18 40.72
N ILE A 6 -23.82 -33.37 41.21
CA ILE A 6 -23.07 -34.38 40.44
C ILE A 6 -23.90 -34.83 39.22
N PHE A 7 -25.19 -35.09 39.40
CA PHE A 7 -26.08 -35.47 38.29
C PHE A 7 -26.20 -34.35 37.25
N ALA A 8 -26.39 -33.09 37.67
CA ALA A 8 -26.51 -31.96 36.76
C ALA A 8 -25.22 -31.73 35.94
N VAL A 9 -24.05 -31.82 36.58
CA VAL A 9 -22.75 -31.67 35.90
C VAL A 9 -22.52 -32.81 34.91
N THR A 10 -22.81 -34.05 35.31
CA THR A 10 -22.64 -35.22 34.45
C THR A 10 -23.57 -35.15 33.24
N PHE A 11 -24.82 -34.71 33.44
CA PHE A 11 -25.80 -34.54 32.37
C PHE A 11 -25.37 -33.46 31.36
N VAL A 12 -24.84 -32.32 31.84
CA VAL A 12 -24.33 -31.25 30.96
C VAL A 12 -23.12 -31.72 30.15
N ILE A 13 -22.20 -32.46 30.75
CA ILE A 13 -21.01 -32.99 30.04
C ILE A 13 -21.44 -33.98 28.95
N ILE A 14 -22.39 -34.88 29.24
CA ILE A 14 -22.94 -35.83 28.26
C ILE A 14 -23.66 -35.07 27.14
N LEU A 15 -24.43 -34.03 27.45
CA LEU A 15 -25.14 -33.22 26.47
C LEU A 15 -24.17 -32.48 25.54
N ILE A 16 -23.08 -31.92 26.07
CA ILE A 16 -22.02 -31.27 25.29
C ILE A 16 -21.33 -32.30 24.39
N GLY A 17 -21.01 -33.49 24.92
CA GLY A 17 -20.43 -34.58 24.14
C GLY A 17 -21.34 -35.04 23.00
N ALA A 18 -22.65 -35.16 23.25
CA ALA A 18 -23.64 -35.54 22.25
C ALA A 18 -23.83 -34.45 21.18
N VAL A 19 -23.82 -33.16 21.55
CA VAL A 19 -23.89 -32.05 20.60
C VAL A 19 -22.65 -32.02 19.70
N LEU A 20 -21.45 -32.20 20.25
CA LEU A 20 -20.20 -32.25 19.48
C LEU A 20 -20.12 -33.49 18.57
N TYR A 21 -20.70 -34.62 18.99
CA TYR A 21 -20.75 -35.85 18.19
C TYR A 21 -21.78 -35.76 17.05
N LEU A 22 -22.96 -35.18 17.30
CA LEU A 22 -24.04 -35.07 16.33
C LEU A 22 -23.90 -33.88 15.38
N TYR A 23 -23.18 -32.83 15.79
CA TYR A 23 -22.80 -31.69 14.96
C TYR A 23 -21.28 -31.59 14.83
N PRO A 24 -20.65 -32.41 13.97
CA PRO A 24 -19.24 -32.24 13.65
C PRO A 24 -19.07 -30.90 12.93
N VAL A 25 -18.78 -29.84 13.67
CA VAL A 25 -18.21 -28.63 13.09
C VAL A 25 -16.92 -29.10 12.40
N LYS A 26 -16.82 -28.92 11.08
CA LYS A 26 -15.56 -29.10 10.35
C LYS A 26 -14.60 -27.99 10.78
N ILE A 27 -14.06 -28.10 11.99
CA ILE A 27 -12.85 -27.40 12.40
C ILE A 27 -11.72 -28.27 11.86
N ILE A 28 -11.14 -27.83 10.76
CA ILE A 28 -10.02 -28.51 10.11
C ILE A 28 -8.81 -28.38 11.04
N ASN A 29 -8.51 -29.44 11.79
CA ASN A 29 -7.31 -29.56 12.60
C ASN A 29 -6.10 -29.81 11.68
N MET A 30 -5.50 -28.73 11.19
CA MET A 30 -4.07 -28.73 10.88
C MET A 30 -3.32 -28.80 12.22
N ILE A 31 -2.28 -29.62 12.30
CA ILE A 31 -1.58 -29.93 13.56
C ILE A 31 -1.07 -28.64 14.21
N LEU A 32 -1.76 -28.20 15.28
CA LEU A 32 -1.51 -27.00 16.06
C LEU A 32 -0.28 -27.19 16.95
N THR A 33 0.87 -26.63 16.53
CA THR A 33 1.94 -26.32 17.48
C THR A 33 1.75 -24.91 18.03
N VAL A 34 1.24 -24.83 19.27
CA VAL A 34 1.67 -23.93 20.36
C VAL A 34 1.87 -22.44 20.03
N LEU A 35 0.97 -21.57 20.54
CA LEU A 35 1.03 -20.09 20.61
C LEU A 35 1.16 -19.28 19.30
N ASP A 36 1.94 -19.76 18.33
CA ASP A 36 2.40 -19.00 17.16
C ASP A 36 1.50 -19.21 15.92
N GLY A 37 0.52 -20.12 15.97
CA GLY A 37 -0.42 -20.36 14.86
C GLY A 37 0.32 -20.75 13.57
N ASN A 38 -0.02 -20.11 12.45
CA ASN A 38 0.63 -20.29 11.14
C ASN A 38 1.81 -19.33 10.91
N LEU A 39 2.30 -18.60 11.92
CA LEU A 39 3.49 -17.74 11.75
C LEU A 39 4.72 -18.50 11.22
N PRO A 40 5.04 -19.74 11.67
CA PRO A 40 6.14 -20.50 11.09
C PRO A 40 5.94 -20.80 9.60
N ASP A 41 4.71 -21.07 9.16
CA ASP A 41 4.39 -21.34 7.76
C ASP A 41 4.59 -20.08 6.89
N ILE A 42 4.17 -18.91 7.42
CA ILE A 42 4.38 -17.61 6.80
C ILE A 42 5.87 -17.31 6.63
N VAL A 43 6.68 -17.52 7.68
CA VAL A 43 8.14 -17.37 7.63
C VAL A 43 8.75 -18.30 6.58
N ASN A 44 8.35 -19.58 6.58
CA ASN A 44 8.89 -20.59 5.67
C ASN A 44 8.55 -20.30 4.20
N LYS A 45 7.40 -19.69 3.93
CA LYS A 45 7.01 -19.22 2.59
C LYS A 45 7.70 -17.93 2.17
N GLY A 46 8.36 -17.23 3.09
CA GLY A 46 9.13 -16.01 2.86
C GLY A 46 8.34 -14.72 3.04
N SER A 47 7.01 -14.74 2.90
CA SER A 47 6.14 -13.63 3.27
C SER A 47 4.67 -14.05 3.45
N LEU A 48 3.86 -13.16 4.04
CA LEU A 48 2.42 -13.38 4.15
C LEU A 48 1.75 -13.49 2.78
N HIS A 49 2.18 -12.74 1.76
CA HIS A 49 1.63 -12.87 0.41
C HIS A 49 1.86 -14.27 -0.16
N GLU A 50 3.08 -14.79 -0.08
CA GLU A 50 3.42 -16.12 -0.61
C GLU A 50 2.69 -17.24 0.14
N PHE A 51 2.50 -17.07 1.45
CA PHE A 51 1.63 -17.95 2.23
C PHE A 51 0.18 -17.91 1.73
N LEU A 52 -0.39 -16.72 1.50
CA LEU A 52 -1.75 -16.55 1.02
C LEU A 52 -1.96 -17.13 -0.39
N VAL A 53 -0.95 -17.04 -1.27
CA VAL A 53 -1.00 -17.69 -2.59
C VAL A 53 -1.17 -19.20 -2.43
N GLY A 54 -0.33 -19.85 -1.61
CA GLY A 54 -0.46 -21.28 -1.35
C GLY A 54 -1.76 -21.65 -0.63
N LEU A 55 -2.21 -20.83 0.33
CA LEU A 55 -3.46 -21.05 1.05
C LEU A 55 -4.66 -21.03 0.12
N HIS A 56 -4.73 -20.07 -0.81
CA HIS A 56 -5.85 -19.96 -1.74
C HIS A 56 -5.79 -20.99 -2.88
N ASP A 57 -4.59 -21.45 -3.26
CA ASP A 57 -4.42 -22.59 -4.19
C ASP A 57 -4.97 -23.88 -3.58
N GLU A 58 -4.73 -24.12 -2.29
CA GLU A 58 -5.15 -25.35 -1.61
C GLU A 58 -6.64 -25.33 -1.18
N PHE A 59 -7.13 -24.19 -0.67
CA PHE A 59 -8.43 -24.11 0.01
C PHE A 59 -9.50 -23.29 -0.75
N GLY A 60 -9.14 -22.66 -1.87
CA GLY A 60 -10.07 -21.89 -2.69
C GLY A 60 -10.26 -20.43 -2.23
N SER A 61 -11.34 -19.78 -2.68
CA SER A 61 -11.53 -18.32 -2.57
C SER A 61 -11.77 -17.78 -1.16
N VAL A 62 -12.21 -18.64 -0.21
CA VAL A 62 -12.38 -18.30 1.21
C VAL A 62 -11.59 -19.30 2.03
N ALA A 63 -10.61 -18.81 2.78
CA ALA A 63 -9.78 -19.62 3.64
C ALA A 63 -9.66 -18.98 5.03
N SER A 64 -9.27 -19.76 6.04
CA SER A 64 -8.95 -19.23 7.35
C SER A 64 -7.65 -19.82 7.87
N PHE A 65 -6.96 -19.06 8.70
CA PHE A 65 -5.70 -19.46 9.31
C PHE A 65 -5.52 -18.73 10.65
N TRP A 66 -4.54 -19.15 11.43
CA TRP A 66 -4.21 -18.53 12.71
C TRP A 66 -3.01 -17.60 12.56
N PHE A 67 -3.20 -16.31 12.83
CA PHE A 67 -2.09 -15.35 12.92
C PHE A 67 -1.74 -15.16 14.39
N GLY A 68 -0.72 -15.90 14.86
CA GLY A 68 -0.49 -16.08 16.28
C GLY A 68 -1.72 -16.71 16.95
N ARG A 69 -2.31 -16.00 17.91
CA ARG A 69 -3.52 -16.43 18.63
C ARG A 69 -4.84 -15.92 18.04
N ARG A 70 -4.78 -15.14 16.95
CA ARG A 70 -5.97 -14.51 16.36
C ARG A 70 -6.43 -15.34 15.16
N PRO A 71 -7.71 -15.73 15.09
CA PRO A 71 -8.27 -16.31 13.88
C PRO A 71 -8.36 -15.21 12.81
N VAL A 72 -7.96 -15.57 11.59
CA VAL A 72 -8.01 -14.70 10.41
C VAL A 72 -8.78 -15.40 9.31
N VAL A 73 -9.67 -14.66 8.65
CA VAL A 73 -10.32 -15.08 7.40
C VAL A 73 -9.62 -14.37 6.24
N SER A 74 -9.22 -15.10 5.20
CA SER A 74 -8.68 -14.54 3.96
C SER A 74 -9.67 -14.73 2.82
N LEU A 75 -9.86 -13.67 2.03
CA LEU A 75 -10.68 -13.66 0.83
C LEU A 75 -9.76 -13.46 -0.40
N GLY A 76 -9.84 -14.37 -1.35
CA GLY A 76 -8.89 -14.50 -2.48
C GLY A 76 -9.50 -14.33 -3.87
N ALA A 77 -10.78 -13.93 -3.98
CA ALA A 77 -11.42 -13.66 -5.26
C ALA A 77 -12.36 -12.44 -5.20
N VAL A 78 -12.56 -11.80 -6.36
CA VAL A 78 -13.31 -10.53 -6.47
C VAL A 78 -14.74 -10.64 -5.94
N ASP A 79 -15.41 -11.77 -6.19
CA ASP A 79 -16.81 -11.96 -5.80
C ASP A 79 -16.99 -12.02 -4.28
N GLN A 80 -16.11 -12.76 -3.58
CA GLN A 80 -16.11 -12.82 -2.11
C GLN A 80 -15.78 -11.47 -1.49
N LEU A 81 -14.81 -10.74 -2.05
CA LEU A 81 -14.51 -9.37 -1.63
C LEU A 81 -15.74 -8.48 -1.82
N ARG A 82 -16.45 -8.59 -2.95
CA ARG A 82 -17.67 -7.81 -3.22
C ARG A 82 -18.78 -8.07 -2.22
N GLN A 83 -18.95 -9.32 -1.79
CA GLN A 83 -19.94 -9.69 -0.77
C GLN A 83 -19.58 -9.11 0.61
N HIS A 84 -18.29 -9.03 0.91
CA HIS A 84 -17.78 -8.53 2.19
C HIS A 84 -17.71 -6.99 2.28
N ILE A 85 -17.36 -6.32 1.17
CA ILE A 85 -17.22 -4.87 1.13
C ILE A 85 -18.58 -4.22 1.40
N ASN A 86 -18.66 -3.48 2.50
CA ASN A 86 -19.80 -2.63 2.79
C ASN A 86 -19.55 -1.23 2.19
N PRO A 87 -20.38 -0.77 1.24
CA PRO A 87 -20.22 0.54 0.63
C PRO A 87 -20.44 1.70 1.60
N ASN A 88 -21.07 1.45 2.75
CA ASN A 88 -21.29 2.47 3.79
C ASN A 88 -20.09 2.61 4.75
N TRP A 89 -19.12 1.69 4.70
CA TRP A 89 -17.88 1.83 5.47
C TRP A 89 -16.89 2.70 4.72
N THR A 90 -16.27 3.63 5.45
CA THR A 90 -15.47 4.70 4.87
C THR A 90 -14.02 4.66 5.27
N THR A 91 -13.61 3.70 6.09
CA THR A 91 -12.20 3.48 6.43
C THR A 91 -11.49 2.74 5.30
N ASP A 92 -10.31 3.25 4.94
CA ASP A 92 -9.38 2.57 4.05
C ASP A 92 -8.73 1.39 4.79
N SER A 93 -8.74 0.22 4.17
CA SER A 93 -8.25 -1.03 4.78
C SER A 93 -6.73 -1.07 4.91
N PHE A 94 -6.01 -0.42 4.00
CA PHE A 94 -4.57 -0.32 4.08
C PHE A 94 -4.17 0.63 5.21
N GLU A 95 -4.80 1.80 5.29
CA GLU A 95 -4.60 2.79 6.35
C GLU A 95 -4.90 2.20 7.73
N THR A 96 -6.02 1.50 7.88
CA THR A 96 -6.43 0.89 9.17
C THR A 96 -5.39 -0.13 9.64
N MET A 97 -4.90 -0.97 8.72
CA MET A 97 -3.85 -1.93 9.00
C MET A 97 -2.55 -1.24 9.41
N LEU A 98 -2.13 -0.20 8.67
CA LEU A 98 -0.90 0.53 8.96
C LEU A 98 -0.97 1.25 10.32
N LYS A 99 -2.08 1.93 10.63
CA LYS A 99 -2.30 2.57 11.93
C LYS A 99 -2.20 1.56 13.08
N SER A 100 -2.78 0.38 12.90
CA SER A 100 -2.66 -0.69 13.90
C SER A 100 -1.21 -1.16 14.09
N LEU A 101 -0.40 -1.24 13.03
CA LEU A 101 1.01 -1.63 13.10
C LEU A 101 1.87 -0.55 13.77
N LEU A 102 1.52 0.72 13.59
CA LEU A 102 2.12 1.86 14.28
C LEU A 102 1.64 2.01 15.73
N SER A 103 0.82 1.09 16.24
CA SER A 103 0.18 1.16 17.57
C SER A 103 -0.72 2.37 17.78
N TYR A 104 -1.21 2.98 16.69
CA TYR A 104 -2.25 4.00 16.74
C TYR A 104 -3.61 3.32 16.85
N GLN A 105 -4.40 3.71 17.85
CA GLN A 105 -5.75 3.15 17.98
C GLN A 105 -6.61 3.66 16.80
N SER A 106 -7.03 2.75 15.92
CA SER A 106 -8.19 2.98 15.08
C SER A 106 -9.37 3.19 16.02
N GLY A 107 -9.91 4.41 16.11
CA GLY A 107 -10.93 4.76 17.09
C GLY A 107 -12.12 3.81 17.07
N SER A 108 -12.12 2.82 17.96
CA SER A 108 -13.27 1.95 18.20
C SER A 108 -14.36 2.83 18.84
N GLY A 109 -15.38 3.16 18.07
CA GLY A 109 -16.50 4.00 18.52
C GLY A 109 -16.62 5.38 17.86
N VAL A 110 -15.81 5.68 16.84
CA VAL A 110 -16.04 6.86 15.98
C VAL A 110 -17.27 6.59 15.11
N GLY A 111 -18.28 7.46 15.16
CA GLY A 111 -19.48 7.30 14.36
C GLY A 111 -19.18 7.35 12.85
N VAL A 112 -19.96 6.64 12.02
CA VAL A 112 -19.77 6.57 10.56
C VAL A 112 -19.63 7.96 9.92
N THR A 113 -20.40 8.94 10.40
CA THR A 113 -20.32 10.34 9.93
C THR A 113 -18.97 10.98 10.22
N GLU A 114 -18.38 10.74 11.38
CA GLU A 114 -17.08 11.30 11.77
C GLU A 114 -15.95 10.64 10.98
N SER A 115 -16.00 9.33 10.73
CA SER A 115 -15.00 8.66 9.87
C SER A 115 -15.08 9.15 8.42
N MET A 116 -16.28 9.38 7.90
CA MET A 116 -16.50 10.00 6.59
C MET A 116 -15.89 11.39 6.49
N ILE A 117 -16.09 12.22 7.51
CA ILE A 117 -15.52 13.57 7.57
C ILE A 117 -14.00 13.47 7.65
N ARG A 118 -13.44 12.61 8.51
CA ARG A 118 -11.99 12.43 8.65
C ARG A 118 -11.35 12.00 7.32
N LYS A 119 -11.93 11.01 6.62
CA LYS A 119 -11.47 10.59 5.30
C LYS A 119 -11.48 11.74 4.29
N LYS A 120 -12.57 12.51 4.21
CA LYS A 120 -12.66 13.66 3.29
C LYS A 120 -11.66 14.77 3.62
N VAL A 121 -11.43 15.03 4.91
CA VAL A 121 -10.41 16.00 5.36
C VAL A 121 -9.02 15.53 4.94
N TYR A 122 -8.71 14.24 5.16
CA TYR A 122 -7.44 13.63 4.79
C TYR A 122 -7.20 13.69 3.28
N GLU A 123 -8.15 13.19 2.49
CA GLU A 123 -8.10 13.21 1.02
C GLU A 123 -7.98 14.64 0.49
N GLY A 124 -8.82 15.56 0.99
CA GLY A 124 -8.80 16.96 0.57
C GLY A 124 -7.51 17.67 0.96
N ALA A 125 -6.85 17.28 2.05
CA ALA A 125 -5.54 17.79 2.42
C ALA A 125 -4.45 17.30 1.46
N ILE A 126 -4.46 16.02 1.06
CA ILE A 126 -3.53 15.49 0.04
C ILE A 126 -3.74 16.21 -1.30
N ASP A 127 -4.99 16.31 -1.76
CA ASP A 127 -5.32 16.92 -3.05
C ASP A 127 -4.89 18.39 -3.10
N LYS A 128 -5.24 19.18 -2.07
CA LYS A 128 -4.83 20.59 -1.98
C LYS A 128 -3.32 20.75 -1.88
N THR A 129 -2.64 19.88 -1.14
CA THR A 129 -1.17 19.91 -1.08
C THR A 129 -0.57 19.63 -2.45
N LEU A 130 -1.08 18.66 -3.18
CA LEU A 130 -0.62 18.35 -4.52
C LEU A 130 -0.86 19.52 -5.49
N GLU A 131 -2.08 20.07 -5.51
CA GLU A 131 -2.46 21.22 -6.34
C GLU A 131 -1.54 22.42 -6.11
N ASN A 132 -1.33 22.81 -4.86
CA ASN A 132 -0.56 24.01 -4.55
C ASN A 132 0.97 23.83 -4.66
N ASN A 133 1.45 22.59 -4.71
CA ASN A 133 2.88 22.28 -4.82
C ASN A 133 3.22 21.53 -6.11
N PHE A 134 2.32 21.50 -7.10
CA PHE A 134 2.56 20.85 -8.38
C PHE A 134 3.83 21.37 -9.10
N PRO A 135 4.14 22.68 -9.12
CA PRO A 135 5.38 23.17 -9.72
C PRO A 135 6.65 22.60 -9.05
N LEU A 136 6.62 22.40 -7.72
CA LEU A 136 7.72 21.77 -7.00
C LEU A 136 7.87 20.30 -7.40
N LEU A 137 6.76 19.57 -7.52
CA LEU A 137 6.79 18.18 -7.97
C LEU A 137 7.40 18.06 -9.38
N LEU A 138 6.97 18.92 -10.31
CA LEU A 138 7.50 18.95 -11.66
C LEU A 138 9.00 19.27 -11.66
N GLN A 139 9.44 20.27 -10.89
CA GLN A 139 10.85 20.63 -10.74
C GLN A 139 11.70 19.44 -10.26
N LEU A 140 11.26 18.73 -9.20
CA LEU A 140 11.99 17.58 -8.65
C LEU A 140 12.12 16.44 -9.68
N VAL A 141 11.10 16.23 -10.50
CA VAL A 141 11.13 15.25 -11.59
C VAL A 141 12.07 15.70 -12.70
N GLU A 142 12.03 16.96 -13.10
CA GLU A 142 12.91 17.52 -14.13
C GLU A 142 14.38 17.43 -13.72
N GLU A 143 14.73 17.78 -12.48
CA GLU A 143 16.08 17.63 -11.92
C GLU A 143 16.58 16.17 -12.01
N LEU A 144 15.72 15.20 -11.70
CA LEU A 144 16.05 13.78 -11.81
C LEU A 144 16.27 13.37 -13.28
N VAL A 145 15.39 13.78 -14.18
CA VAL A 145 15.48 13.43 -15.60
C VAL A 145 16.68 14.11 -16.26
N ASP A 146 17.01 15.34 -15.88
CA ASP A 146 18.21 16.05 -16.30
C ASP A 146 19.48 15.31 -15.88
N LYS A 147 19.52 14.84 -14.63
CA LYS A 147 20.60 13.99 -14.13
C LYS A 147 20.75 12.74 -14.98
N TRP A 148 19.66 12.05 -15.30
CA TRP A 148 19.72 10.84 -16.14
C TRP A 148 20.10 11.15 -17.59
N ALA A 149 19.64 12.27 -18.15
CA ALA A 149 19.99 12.71 -19.50
C ALA A 149 21.47 13.10 -19.65
N SER A 150 22.14 13.43 -18.54
CA SER A 150 23.58 13.69 -18.50
C SER A 150 24.45 12.43 -18.52
N TYR A 151 23.87 11.26 -18.23
CA TYR A 151 24.62 10.02 -18.17
C TYR A 151 25.03 9.51 -19.55
N PRO A 152 26.24 8.90 -19.68
CA PRO A 152 26.59 8.14 -20.88
C PRO A 152 25.61 6.99 -21.11
N LYS A 153 25.36 6.65 -22.38
CA LYS A 153 24.41 5.57 -22.75
C LYS A 153 24.72 4.21 -22.09
N SER A 154 25.99 3.96 -21.78
CA SER A 154 26.45 2.72 -21.13
C SER A 154 26.30 2.72 -19.61
N GLN A 155 25.96 3.86 -18.99
CA GLN A 155 25.88 3.95 -17.54
C GLN A 155 24.61 3.29 -17.02
N HIS A 156 24.80 2.32 -16.12
CA HIS A 156 23.70 1.72 -15.37
C HIS A 156 23.17 2.73 -14.35
N THR A 157 21.87 3.02 -14.45
CA THR A 157 21.17 3.96 -13.58
C THR A 157 20.49 3.18 -12.45
N PRO A 158 20.80 3.47 -11.16
CA PRO A 158 20.22 2.76 -10.02
C PRO A 158 18.76 3.18 -9.80
N LEU A 159 17.83 2.36 -10.29
CA LEU A 159 16.41 2.70 -10.32
C LEU A 159 15.84 2.86 -8.91
N CYS A 160 16.09 1.88 -8.04
CA CYS A 160 15.58 1.85 -6.67
C CYS A 160 16.06 3.07 -5.87
N ALA A 161 17.36 3.35 -5.88
CA ALA A 161 17.94 4.44 -5.11
C ALA A 161 17.44 5.82 -5.58
N HIS A 162 17.39 6.04 -6.89
CA HIS A 162 16.98 7.32 -7.45
C HIS A 162 15.49 7.61 -7.25
N LEU A 163 14.62 6.64 -7.48
CA LEU A 163 13.18 6.83 -7.35
C LEU A 163 12.70 6.83 -5.90
N LEU A 164 13.38 6.11 -5.01
CA LEU A 164 13.19 6.28 -3.58
C LEU A 164 13.60 7.69 -3.13
N GLY A 165 14.73 8.21 -3.62
CA GLY A 165 15.16 9.58 -3.36
C GLY A 165 14.14 10.63 -3.82
N LEU A 166 13.61 10.49 -5.04
CA LEU A 166 12.55 11.34 -5.56
C LEU A 166 11.30 11.29 -4.69
N ALA A 167 10.81 10.10 -4.37
CA ALA A 167 9.61 9.92 -3.55
C ALA A 167 9.78 10.51 -2.14
N MET A 168 10.92 10.24 -1.49
CA MET A 168 11.25 10.81 -0.18
C MET A 168 11.25 12.33 -0.23
N LYS A 169 11.95 12.92 -1.21
CA LYS A 169 12.05 14.38 -1.34
C LYS A 169 10.71 15.04 -1.67
N ALA A 170 9.92 14.44 -2.56
CA ALA A 170 8.59 14.95 -2.92
C ALA A 170 7.61 14.85 -1.75
N VAL A 171 7.43 13.65 -1.18
CA VAL A 171 6.45 13.42 -0.10
C VAL A 171 6.78 14.22 1.14
N THR A 172 8.05 14.26 1.57
CA THR A 172 8.41 14.99 2.79
C THR A 172 8.27 16.51 2.63
N GLN A 173 8.61 17.10 1.48
CA GLN A 173 8.39 18.52 1.23
C GLN A 173 6.91 18.87 1.12
N LEU A 174 6.12 18.06 0.42
CA LEU A 174 4.67 18.28 0.33
C LEU A 174 4.00 18.09 1.69
N ALA A 175 4.46 17.12 2.48
CA ALA A 175 3.89 16.83 3.78
C ALA A 175 4.25 17.88 4.85
N MET A 176 5.54 18.24 4.92
CA MET A 176 6.15 18.96 6.05
C MET A 176 6.81 20.29 5.66
N GLY A 177 6.80 20.65 4.38
CA GLY A 177 7.25 21.95 3.86
C GLY A 177 8.76 22.07 3.70
N SER A 178 9.22 23.33 3.66
CA SER A 178 10.60 23.72 3.29
C SER A 178 11.73 23.09 4.09
N ARG A 179 11.48 22.53 5.29
CA ARG A 179 12.51 21.79 6.06
C ARG A 179 13.19 20.71 5.21
N PHE A 180 12.44 20.07 4.31
CA PHE A 180 12.91 18.98 3.46
C PHE A 180 13.46 19.43 2.11
N GLN A 181 13.74 20.73 1.95
CA GLN A 181 14.62 21.21 0.88
C GLN A 181 16.08 20.84 1.17
N ASP A 182 16.45 20.70 2.45
CA ASP A 182 17.76 20.22 2.87
C ASP A 182 17.86 18.69 2.71
N ASP A 183 18.75 18.26 1.83
CA ASP A 183 18.99 16.83 1.57
C ASP A 183 19.47 16.08 2.82
N ALA A 184 20.13 16.75 3.77
CA ALA A 184 20.54 16.12 5.04
C ALA A 184 19.32 15.71 5.89
N GLU A 185 18.26 16.52 5.88
CA GLU A 185 17.02 16.21 6.58
C GLU A 185 16.27 15.07 5.89
N VAL A 186 16.27 15.03 4.54
CA VAL A 186 15.71 13.91 3.77
C VAL A 186 16.45 12.60 4.07
N ILE A 187 17.79 12.62 4.15
CA ILE A 187 18.60 11.45 4.47
C ILE A 187 18.32 10.95 5.89
N ARG A 188 18.23 11.86 6.88
CA ARG A 188 17.91 11.50 8.27
C ARG A 188 16.52 10.87 8.37
N PHE A 189 15.53 11.47 7.71
CA PHE A 189 14.18 10.95 7.65
C PHE A 189 14.15 9.57 7.00
N ARG A 190 14.83 9.40 5.86
CA ARG A 190 14.92 8.11 5.15
C ARG A 190 15.46 7.01 6.05
N LYS A 191 16.49 7.27 6.85
CA LYS A 191 17.05 6.27 7.78
C LYS A 191 16.02 5.78 8.80
N ASN A 192 15.28 6.71 9.42
CA ASN A 192 14.24 6.36 10.39
C ASN A 192 13.05 5.67 9.71
N HIS A 193 12.68 6.16 8.52
CA HIS A 193 11.64 5.57 7.68
C HIS A 193 11.98 4.09 7.35
N GLU A 194 13.19 3.81 6.87
CA GLU A 194 13.63 2.44 6.54
C GLU A 194 13.61 1.53 7.78
N ALA A 195 14.05 2.04 8.94
CA ALA A 195 14.01 1.28 10.21
C ALA A 195 12.57 0.92 10.63
N ILE A 196 11.61 1.81 10.42
CA ILE A 196 10.19 1.55 10.72
C ILE A 196 9.61 0.59 9.69
N TRP A 197 9.79 0.88 8.39
CA TRP A 197 9.13 0.15 7.32
C TRP A 197 9.63 -1.28 7.19
N SER A 198 10.93 -1.52 7.42
CA SER A 198 11.49 -2.88 7.43
C SER A 198 10.85 -3.75 8.52
N GLU A 199 10.49 -3.16 9.66
CA GLU A 199 9.85 -3.90 10.76
C GLU A 199 8.36 -4.09 10.54
N ILE A 200 7.68 -3.14 9.90
CA ILE A 200 6.30 -3.30 9.42
C ILE A 200 6.21 -4.44 8.40
N GLY A 201 7.10 -4.47 7.42
CA GLY A 201 7.10 -5.45 6.34
C GLY A 201 7.53 -6.85 6.77
N LYS A 202 8.62 -6.95 7.55
CA LYS A 202 9.17 -8.23 8.00
C LYS A 202 8.75 -8.55 9.43
N GLY A 203 9.18 -7.73 10.38
CA GLY A 203 9.12 -8.01 11.83
C GLY A 203 7.72 -8.23 12.41
N TYR A 204 6.71 -7.47 11.99
CA TYR A 204 5.33 -7.63 12.44
C TYR A 204 4.61 -8.76 11.72
N LEU A 205 4.78 -8.88 10.41
CA LEU A 205 4.09 -9.90 9.62
C LEU A 205 4.58 -11.32 9.91
N ASP A 206 5.83 -11.47 10.36
CA ASP A 206 6.42 -12.75 10.72
C ASP A 206 6.55 -12.99 12.24
N GLY A 207 6.15 -12.00 13.05
CA GLY A 207 6.23 -12.04 14.51
C GLY A 207 7.65 -12.00 15.10
N SER A 208 8.68 -11.75 14.29
CA SER A 208 10.08 -11.75 14.73
C SER A 208 10.50 -10.49 15.50
N LEU A 209 9.75 -9.39 15.39
CA LEU A 209 10.04 -8.15 16.13
C LEU A 209 9.92 -8.36 17.64
N GLU A 210 8.86 -9.02 18.10
CA GLU A 210 8.64 -9.30 19.54
C GLU A 210 9.69 -10.25 20.14
N LYS A 211 10.41 -10.98 19.29
CA LYS A 211 11.49 -11.89 19.69
C LYS A 211 12.83 -11.18 19.85
N SER A 212 12.94 -9.88 19.52
CA SER A 212 14.19 -9.11 19.55
C SER A 212 14.02 -7.74 20.21
N SER A 213 14.50 -7.61 21.45
CA SER A 213 14.46 -6.35 22.20
C SER A 213 15.24 -5.23 21.51
N SER A 214 16.40 -5.52 20.91
CA SER A 214 17.22 -4.51 20.22
C SER A 214 16.54 -3.96 18.96
N ARG A 215 15.91 -4.82 18.14
CA ARG A 215 15.12 -4.39 16.99
C ARG A 215 13.92 -3.55 17.41
N LYS A 216 13.22 -3.98 18.48
CA LYS A 216 12.10 -3.24 19.05
C LYS A 216 12.50 -1.85 19.54
N THR A 217 13.59 -1.73 20.30
CA THR A 217 14.10 -0.43 20.74
C THR A 217 14.54 0.45 19.56
N HIS A 218 15.15 -0.13 18.52
CA HIS A 218 15.52 0.63 17.33
C HIS A 218 14.30 1.17 16.58
N TYR A 219 13.26 0.33 16.39
CA TYR A 219 11.97 0.71 15.83
C TYR A 219 11.30 1.84 16.62
N GLU A 220 11.18 1.68 17.94
CA GLU A 220 10.55 2.65 18.82
C GLU A 220 11.30 3.99 18.81
N SER A 221 12.65 3.95 18.78
CA SER A 221 13.47 5.15 18.67
C SER A 221 13.29 5.87 17.33
N ALA A 222 13.25 5.13 16.22
CA ALA A 222 13.04 5.70 14.90
C ALA A 222 11.65 6.33 14.78
N LEU A 223 10.62 5.65 15.30
CA LEU A 223 9.25 6.15 15.35
C LEU A 223 9.16 7.44 16.19
N ALA A 224 9.74 7.45 17.38
CA ALA A 224 9.77 8.63 18.25
C ALA A 224 10.49 9.82 17.59
N GLU A 225 11.57 9.58 16.85
CA GLU A 225 12.28 10.64 16.13
C GLU A 225 11.42 11.22 15.00
N MET A 226 10.77 10.39 14.19
CA MET A 226 9.85 10.85 13.14
C MET A 226 8.65 11.61 13.70
N GLU A 227 8.06 11.14 14.79
CA GLU A 227 7.00 11.87 15.48
C GLU A 227 7.49 13.21 16.02
N SER A 228 8.70 13.28 16.56
CA SER A 228 9.29 14.53 17.05
C SER A 228 9.47 15.54 15.90
N VAL A 229 9.89 15.07 14.72
CA VAL A 229 9.99 15.90 13.52
C VAL A 229 8.63 16.46 13.13
N LEU A 230 7.60 15.63 13.00
CA LEU A 230 6.24 16.09 12.70
C LEU A 230 5.68 17.06 13.75
N LYS A 231 5.87 16.78 15.04
CA LYS A 231 5.49 17.68 16.15
C LYS A 231 6.19 19.04 16.03
N SER A 232 7.48 19.04 15.70
CA SER A 232 8.24 20.28 15.52
C SER A 232 7.73 21.11 14.35
N VAL A 233 7.38 20.46 13.23
CA VAL A 233 6.79 21.10 12.06
C VAL A 233 5.43 21.70 12.41
N ALA A 234 4.58 20.96 13.13
CA ALA A 234 3.29 21.45 13.57
C ALA A 234 3.41 22.69 14.49
N LYS A 235 4.30 22.63 15.49
CA LYS A 235 4.52 23.73 16.46
C LYS A 235 5.08 25.01 15.84
N GLN A 236 6.06 24.90 14.94
CA GLN A 236 6.66 26.06 14.28
C GLN A 236 5.62 26.87 13.49
N ARG A 237 4.56 26.20 13.00
CA ARG A 237 3.53 26.82 12.15
C ARG A 237 2.37 27.41 12.93
N SER A 238 2.06 26.91 14.13
CA SER A 238 1.05 27.52 15.01
C SER A 238 1.38 28.96 15.42
N GLY A 239 2.63 29.41 15.25
CA GLY A 239 3.10 30.76 15.60
C GLY A 239 3.50 31.67 14.41
N GLN A 240 3.50 31.17 13.17
CA GLN A 240 3.90 31.95 11.99
C GLN A 240 2.94 31.71 10.82
N GLY A 241 2.33 32.79 10.32
CA GLY A 241 1.55 32.78 9.07
C GLY A 241 2.45 32.42 7.88
N SER A 242 2.59 31.13 7.60
CA SER A 242 3.42 30.62 6.52
C SER A 242 2.69 30.70 5.18
N SER A 243 3.38 31.20 4.15
CA SER A 243 2.93 31.22 2.76
C SER A 243 2.97 29.86 2.05
N GLN A 244 3.48 28.80 2.68
CA GLN A 244 3.68 27.50 2.05
C GLN A 244 2.66 26.47 2.56
N SER A 245 1.84 25.95 1.65
CA SER A 245 0.72 25.04 1.94
C SER A 245 1.15 23.57 1.95
N SER A 246 1.64 23.07 3.09
CA SER A 246 1.94 21.65 3.27
C SER A 246 0.73 20.85 3.78
N PHE A 247 0.79 19.53 3.69
CA PHE A 247 -0.24 18.61 4.18
C PHE A 247 -0.57 18.84 5.66
N VAL A 248 0.47 18.94 6.50
CA VAL A 248 0.30 19.22 7.94
C VAL A 248 -0.43 20.54 8.18
N ASN A 249 -0.20 21.56 7.34
CA ASN A 249 -0.92 22.83 7.48
C ASN A 249 -2.42 22.68 7.20
N TYR A 250 -2.81 21.89 6.19
CA TYR A 250 -4.22 21.62 5.93
C TYR A 250 -4.88 20.82 7.07
N LEU A 251 -4.17 19.85 7.66
CA LEU A 251 -4.66 19.11 8.81
C LEU A 251 -4.87 20.00 10.04
N LEU A 252 -3.92 20.91 10.32
CA LEU A 252 -4.03 21.87 11.43
C LEU A 252 -5.20 22.84 11.27
N GLN A 253 -5.61 23.15 10.04
CA GLN A 253 -6.75 24.01 9.74
C GLN A 253 -8.11 23.29 9.83
N ALA A 254 -8.12 21.95 9.95
CA ALA A 254 -9.33 21.14 9.85
C ALA A 254 -9.98 20.77 11.20
N ASN A 255 -9.70 21.53 12.27
CA ASN A 255 -10.20 21.28 13.64
C ASN A 255 -9.92 19.85 14.16
N LEU A 256 -8.82 19.25 13.72
CA LEU A 256 -8.37 17.94 14.19
C LEU A 256 -7.66 18.07 15.53
N THR A 257 -7.73 17.02 16.35
CA THR A 257 -6.89 16.91 17.56
C THR A 257 -5.42 16.76 17.17
N GLU A 258 -4.49 17.20 18.03
CA GLU A 258 -3.05 17.01 17.80
C GLU A 258 -2.70 15.56 17.49
N ARG A 259 -3.32 14.61 18.21
CA ARG A 259 -3.17 13.18 17.95
C ARG A 259 -3.59 12.78 16.54
N GLN A 260 -4.73 13.24 16.05
CA GLN A 260 -5.19 12.93 14.69
C GLN A 260 -4.24 13.49 13.63
N VAL A 261 -3.77 14.73 13.81
CA VAL A 261 -2.78 15.35 12.91
C VAL A 261 -1.49 14.51 12.85
N MET A 262 -1.04 14.02 14.00
CA MET A 262 0.14 13.16 14.10
C MET A 262 -0.04 11.81 13.42
N GLU A 263 -1.16 11.12 13.70
CA GLU A 263 -1.49 9.83 13.10
C GLU A 263 -1.55 9.94 11.56
N ASP A 264 -2.28 10.94 11.07
CA ASP A 264 -2.52 11.15 9.64
C ASP A 264 -1.24 11.62 8.93
N GLY A 265 -0.44 12.50 9.58
CA GLY A 265 0.87 12.92 9.10
C GLY A 265 1.88 11.77 9.01
N MET A 266 1.92 10.89 10.01
CA MET A 266 2.80 9.71 10.01
C MET A 266 2.41 8.72 8.92
N VAL A 267 1.11 8.45 8.76
CA VAL A 267 0.62 7.57 7.69
C VAL A 267 1.02 8.11 6.31
N PHE A 268 0.71 9.38 6.02
CA PHE A 268 1.01 9.96 4.70
C PHE A 268 2.51 9.93 4.41
N THR A 269 3.34 10.31 5.39
CA THR A 269 4.79 10.38 5.20
C THR A 269 5.46 9.02 5.11
N LEU A 270 4.99 8.00 5.83
CA LEU A 270 5.52 6.64 5.72
C LEU A 270 5.04 5.95 4.44
N ALA A 271 3.72 5.79 4.28
CA ALA A 271 3.13 5.05 3.18
C ALA A 271 3.32 5.77 1.84
N GLY A 272 3.12 7.08 1.82
CA GLY A 272 3.29 7.90 0.61
C GLY A 272 4.68 7.77 0.00
N CYS A 273 5.74 7.73 0.82
CA CYS A 273 7.10 7.54 0.32
C CYS A 273 7.27 6.17 -0.36
N VAL A 274 6.87 5.09 0.30
CA VAL A 274 7.11 3.72 -0.22
C VAL A 274 6.25 3.41 -1.42
N ILE A 275 4.95 3.76 -1.37
CA ILE A 275 4.01 3.50 -2.46
C ILE A 275 4.44 4.29 -3.70
N THR A 276 4.78 5.58 -3.55
CA THR A 276 5.25 6.41 -4.66
C THR A 276 6.56 5.89 -5.25
N ALA A 277 7.53 5.56 -4.41
CA ALA A 277 8.81 5.02 -4.87
C ALA A 277 8.61 3.75 -5.69
N ASN A 278 7.90 2.76 -5.13
CA ASN A 278 7.75 1.46 -5.76
C ASN A 278 6.84 1.49 -6.99
N LEU A 279 5.80 2.32 -7.01
CA LEU A 279 5.01 2.53 -8.23
C LEU A 279 5.90 3.05 -9.37
N CYS A 280 6.73 4.06 -9.08
CA CYS A 280 7.65 4.61 -10.08
C CYS A 280 8.70 3.58 -10.52
N ILE A 281 9.26 2.81 -9.58
CA ILE A 281 10.27 1.78 -9.86
C ILE A 281 9.68 0.72 -10.79
N TRP A 282 8.52 0.17 -10.45
CA TRP A 282 7.88 -0.85 -11.28
C TRP A 282 7.45 -0.30 -12.63
N ALA A 283 6.92 0.93 -12.70
CA ALA A 283 6.49 1.53 -13.96
C ALA A 283 7.68 1.70 -14.92
N VAL A 284 8.79 2.28 -14.44
CA VAL A 284 10.00 2.48 -15.24
C VAL A 284 10.62 1.14 -15.62
N HIS A 285 10.64 0.15 -14.71
CA HIS A 285 11.10 -1.20 -15.01
C HIS A 285 10.28 -1.84 -16.13
N PHE A 286 8.95 -1.87 -16.02
CA PHE A 286 8.09 -2.49 -17.03
C PHE A 286 8.18 -1.81 -18.39
N LEU A 287 8.32 -0.47 -18.42
CA LEU A 287 8.57 0.28 -19.65
C LEU A 287 9.94 -0.02 -20.27
N SER A 288 10.97 -0.27 -19.46
CA SER A 288 12.31 -0.61 -19.95
C SER A 288 12.38 -1.99 -20.62
N VAL A 289 11.47 -2.90 -20.27
CA VAL A 289 11.37 -4.25 -20.85
C VAL A 289 10.27 -4.37 -21.92
N SER A 290 9.40 -3.36 -22.06
CA SER A 290 8.24 -3.35 -22.96
C SER A 290 8.30 -2.20 -23.97
N GLU A 291 9.15 -2.34 -24.98
CA GLU A 291 9.38 -1.28 -25.98
C GLU A 291 8.08 -0.80 -26.65
N ALA A 292 7.20 -1.72 -27.07
CA ALA A 292 5.94 -1.35 -27.71
C ALA A 292 5.01 -0.50 -26.81
N VAL A 293 4.98 -0.78 -25.51
CA VAL A 293 4.22 0.01 -24.53
C VAL A 293 4.87 1.38 -24.36
N GLN A 294 6.19 1.42 -24.28
CA GLN A 294 6.95 2.66 -24.14
C GLN A 294 6.74 3.61 -25.34
N GLU A 295 6.78 3.08 -26.57
CA GLU A 295 6.56 3.90 -27.77
C GLU A 295 5.12 4.39 -27.88
N ARG A 296 4.13 3.57 -27.52
CA ARG A 296 2.73 4.03 -27.51
C ARG A 296 2.47 5.08 -26.44
N LEU A 297 3.07 4.95 -25.26
CA LEU A 297 3.01 5.97 -24.22
C LEU A 297 3.66 7.27 -24.70
N TYR A 298 4.83 7.20 -25.34
CA TYR A 298 5.45 8.37 -25.95
C TYR A 298 4.52 9.08 -26.94
N HIS A 299 3.85 8.34 -27.84
CA HIS A 299 2.92 8.93 -28.81
C HIS A 299 1.75 9.67 -28.14
N GLU A 300 1.11 9.07 -27.13
CA GLU A 300 0.05 9.77 -26.38
C GLU A 300 0.59 11.06 -25.74
N LEU A 301 1.75 10.98 -25.10
CA LEU A 301 2.34 12.12 -24.40
C LEU A 301 2.63 13.28 -25.36
N VAL A 302 3.15 13.00 -26.56
CA VAL A 302 3.39 14.02 -27.59
C VAL A 302 2.06 14.58 -28.11
N GLU A 303 1.06 13.74 -28.36
CA GLU A 303 -0.25 14.16 -28.88
C GLU A 303 -1.00 15.09 -27.90
N VAL A 304 -1.04 14.74 -26.61
CA VAL A 304 -1.83 15.46 -25.60
C VAL A 304 -1.08 16.67 -25.03
N LEU A 305 0.23 16.52 -24.80
CA LEU A 305 1.02 17.57 -24.15
C LEU A 305 1.62 18.55 -25.15
N GLY A 306 1.94 18.11 -26.36
CA GLY A 306 2.73 18.87 -27.33
C GLY A 306 4.15 19.10 -26.82
N GLU A 307 4.64 20.33 -26.92
CA GLU A 307 5.96 20.72 -26.41
C GLU A 307 5.94 21.10 -24.92
N GLU A 308 4.78 21.49 -24.39
CA GLU A 308 4.65 21.99 -23.01
C GLU A 308 4.86 20.88 -21.96
N PRO A 309 5.35 21.20 -20.75
CA PRO A 309 5.35 20.28 -19.62
C PRO A 309 3.94 19.81 -19.26
N VAL A 310 3.85 18.67 -18.57
CA VAL A 310 2.56 18.19 -18.04
C VAL A 310 2.01 19.18 -17.00
N THR A 311 0.70 19.39 -17.02
CA THR A 311 -0.02 20.14 -15.98
C THR A 311 -1.02 19.24 -15.28
N LEU A 312 -1.44 19.61 -14.08
CA LEU A 312 -2.41 18.84 -13.31
C LEU A 312 -3.73 18.63 -14.07
N GLU A 313 -4.17 19.63 -14.84
CA GLU A 313 -5.40 19.59 -15.66
C GLU A 313 -5.27 18.66 -16.87
N LYS A 314 -4.04 18.42 -17.35
CA LYS A 314 -3.78 17.51 -18.47
C LYS A 314 -3.61 16.06 -18.03
N ILE A 315 -3.25 15.78 -16.78
CA ILE A 315 -3.05 14.40 -16.29
C ILE A 315 -4.26 13.49 -16.57
N PRO A 316 -5.52 13.90 -16.29
CA PRO A 316 -6.70 13.07 -16.60
C PRO A 316 -6.89 12.76 -18.09
N GLN A 317 -6.23 13.49 -18.99
CA GLN A 317 -6.31 13.29 -20.44
C GLN A 317 -5.32 12.21 -20.93
N LEU A 318 -4.32 11.84 -20.12
CA LEU A 318 -3.32 10.82 -20.42
C LEU A 318 -3.86 9.41 -20.14
N ARG A 319 -4.81 8.97 -20.97
CA ARG A 319 -5.58 7.74 -20.74
C ARG A 319 -4.70 6.49 -20.77
N TYR A 320 -3.81 6.37 -21.75
CA TYR A 320 -2.87 5.26 -21.88
C TYR A 320 -1.82 5.28 -20.77
N CYS A 321 -1.34 6.46 -20.36
CA CYS A 321 -0.51 6.60 -19.16
C CYS A 321 -1.23 6.03 -17.92
N GLN A 322 -2.51 6.36 -17.72
CA GLN A 322 -3.30 5.78 -16.62
C GLN A 322 -3.41 4.26 -16.73
N GLN A 323 -3.61 3.72 -17.95
CA GLN A 323 -3.64 2.27 -18.19
C GLN A 323 -2.29 1.61 -17.85
N VAL A 324 -1.16 2.25 -18.21
CA VAL A 324 0.20 1.79 -17.89
C VAL A 324 0.40 1.75 -16.38
N LEU A 325 -0.03 2.78 -15.65
CA LEU A 325 0.10 2.82 -14.19
C LEU A 325 -0.81 1.79 -13.50
N ASN A 326 -2.06 1.62 -13.96
CA ASN A 326 -2.95 0.58 -13.43
C ASN A 326 -2.35 -0.82 -13.66
N GLU A 327 -1.79 -1.08 -14.85
CA GLU A 327 -1.12 -2.35 -15.14
C GLU A 327 0.17 -2.53 -14.36
N THR A 328 0.86 -1.44 -14.02
CA THR A 328 2.01 -1.47 -13.11
C THR A 328 1.58 -1.96 -11.73
N VAL A 329 0.53 -1.36 -11.15
CA VAL A 329 0.01 -1.76 -9.84
C VAL A 329 -0.42 -3.22 -9.83
N ARG A 330 -1.14 -3.66 -10.87
CA ARG A 330 -1.61 -5.05 -11.01
C ARG A 330 -0.46 -6.03 -11.15
N THR A 331 0.44 -5.80 -12.09
CA THR A 331 1.54 -6.72 -12.43
C THR A 331 2.56 -6.82 -11.30
N ALA A 332 2.89 -5.69 -10.67
CA ALA A 332 3.77 -5.67 -9.50
C ALA A 332 3.10 -6.23 -8.24
N LYS A 333 1.75 -6.30 -8.20
CA LYS A 333 0.96 -6.52 -7.00
C LYS A 333 1.36 -5.51 -5.92
N LEU A 334 1.30 -4.23 -6.28
CA LEU A 334 1.94 -3.14 -5.53
C LEU A 334 1.59 -3.16 -4.04
N THR A 335 0.32 -3.36 -3.70
CA THR A 335 -0.13 -3.67 -2.33
C THR A 335 -0.81 -5.03 -2.35
N PRO A 336 -0.09 -6.13 -2.04
CA PRO A 336 -0.56 -7.49 -2.26
C PRO A 336 -1.61 -7.94 -1.22
N MET A 337 -1.87 -7.12 -0.20
CA MET A 337 -2.87 -7.40 0.83
C MET A 337 -3.44 -6.13 1.43
N ALA A 338 -4.66 -6.23 1.93
CA ALA A 338 -5.27 -5.25 2.81
C ALA A 338 -6.02 -5.98 3.93
N ALA A 339 -6.26 -5.32 5.06
CA ALA A 339 -6.94 -5.98 6.19
C ALA A 339 -8.06 -5.10 6.77
N ARG A 340 -9.08 -5.76 7.31
CA ARG A 340 -10.19 -5.11 8.03
C ARG A 340 -10.56 -5.92 9.27
N LEU A 341 -11.04 -5.23 10.29
CA LEU A 341 -11.67 -5.87 11.43
C LEU A 341 -13.18 -5.95 11.20
N GLN A 342 -13.77 -7.12 11.42
CA GLN A 342 -15.21 -7.31 11.28
C GLN A 342 -15.96 -6.59 12.41
N GLU A 343 -16.70 -5.52 12.12
CA GLU A 343 -17.38 -4.73 13.17
C GLU A 343 -18.74 -5.30 13.61
N VAL A 344 -19.38 -6.06 12.72
CA VAL A 344 -20.66 -6.74 12.94
C VAL A 344 -20.61 -8.08 12.22
N GLU A 345 -21.27 -9.11 12.75
CA GLU A 345 -21.32 -10.41 12.09
C GLU A 345 -21.83 -10.28 10.64
N GLY A 346 -21.13 -10.93 9.71
CA GLY A 346 -21.43 -10.89 8.29
C GLY A 346 -21.35 -12.27 7.66
N LYS A 347 -21.75 -12.37 6.39
CA LYS A 347 -21.73 -13.63 5.64
C LYS A 347 -21.02 -13.44 4.30
N VAL A 348 -20.15 -14.39 3.95
CA VAL A 348 -19.54 -14.52 2.63
C VAL A 348 -19.77 -15.94 2.15
N ASP A 349 -20.45 -16.08 1.01
CA ASP A 349 -21.00 -17.33 0.51
C ASP A 349 -21.85 -18.06 1.57
N GLN A 350 -21.45 -19.28 1.95
CA GLN A 350 -22.04 -20.05 3.05
C GLN A 350 -21.42 -19.77 4.43
N HIS A 351 -20.32 -19.02 4.50
CA HIS A 351 -19.55 -18.84 5.73
C HIS A 351 -20.00 -17.62 6.52
N VAL A 352 -20.17 -17.78 7.82
CA VAL A 352 -20.39 -16.67 8.76
C VAL A 352 -19.03 -16.18 9.25
N ILE A 353 -18.83 -14.86 9.18
CA ILE A 353 -17.65 -14.17 9.71
C ILE A 353 -18.09 -13.46 10.99
N PRO A 354 -17.69 -13.96 12.18
CA PRO A 354 -18.05 -13.35 13.45
C PRO A 354 -17.51 -11.93 13.59
N LYS A 355 -18.18 -11.13 14.42
CA LYS A 355 -17.66 -9.85 14.91
C LYS A 355 -16.25 -10.03 15.50
N GLU A 356 -15.40 -9.02 15.32
CA GLU A 356 -14.02 -8.92 15.79
C GLU A 356 -13.04 -9.89 15.10
N THR A 357 -13.47 -10.55 14.03
CA THR A 357 -12.58 -11.35 13.17
C THR A 357 -11.73 -10.44 12.29
N LEU A 358 -10.43 -10.72 12.19
CA LEU A 358 -9.57 -10.06 11.19
C LEU A 358 -9.83 -10.69 9.82
N VAL A 359 -10.18 -9.87 8.84
CA VAL A 359 -10.42 -10.27 7.46
C VAL A 359 -9.31 -9.68 6.59
N ILE A 360 -8.54 -10.55 5.95
CA ILE A 360 -7.53 -10.18 4.97
C ILE A 360 -8.10 -10.30 3.57
N TYR A 361 -7.87 -9.28 2.76
CA TYR A 361 -8.07 -9.32 1.32
C TYR A 361 -6.74 -9.71 0.70
N ALA A 362 -6.66 -10.91 0.12
CA ALA A 362 -5.47 -11.40 -0.55
C ALA A 362 -5.35 -10.79 -1.96
N LEU A 363 -5.19 -9.47 -2.03
CA LEU A 363 -5.24 -8.70 -3.27
C LEU A 363 -4.25 -9.20 -4.33
N GLY A 364 -3.06 -9.63 -3.93
CA GLY A 364 -2.07 -10.19 -4.86
C GLY A 364 -2.52 -11.51 -5.50
N VAL A 365 -3.31 -12.32 -4.78
CA VAL A 365 -3.96 -13.53 -5.33
C VAL A 365 -5.03 -13.10 -6.33
N VAL A 366 -5.90 -12.17 -5.92
CA VAL A 366 -6.98 -11.64 -6.76
C VAL A 366 -6.45 -11.01 -8.06
N LEU A 367 -5.32 -10.30 -8.03
CA LEU A 367 -4.69 -9.64 -9.19
C LEU A 367 -4.04 -10.63 -10.17
N GLN A 368 -3.89 -11.90 -9.77
CA GLN A 368 -3.34 -12.98 -10.57
C GLN A 368 -4.37 -14.05 -10.97
N ASP A 369 -5.61 -13.92 -10.50
CA ASP A 369 -6.70 -14.79 -10.89
C ASP A 369 -6.92 -14.73 -12.41
N ALA A 370 -6.74 -15.85 -13.10
CA ALA A 370 -6.82 -15.94 -14.55
C ALA A 370 -8.26 -15.79 -15.07
N ASP A 371 -9.26 -16.06 -14.23
CA ASP A 371 -10.67 -15.89 -14.59
C ASP A 371 -11.03 -14.40 -14.65
N THR A 372 -10.42 -13.58 -13.79
CA THR A 372 -10.58 -12.13 -13.77
C THR A 372 -9.59 -11.42 -14.72
N TRP A 373 -8.34 -11.89 -14.80
CA TRP A 373 -7.24 -11.22 -15.51
C TRP A 373 -6.62 -12.13 -16.56
N SER A 374 -7.05 -11.98 -17.82
CA SER A 374 -6.49 -12.76 -18.92
C SER A 374 -4.97 -12.58 -19.05
N LEU A 375 -4.23 -13.70 -19.15
CA LEU A 375 -2.76 -13.72 -19.16
C LEU A 375 -2.17 -12.87 -18.01
N PRO A 376 -2.39 -13.24 -16.74
CA PRO A 376 -2.16 -12.36 -15.59
C PRO A 376 -0.69 -11.98 -15.40
N TYR A 377 0.25 -12.79 -15.89
CA TYR A 377 1.69 -12.48 -15.79
C TYR A 377 2.21 -11.58 -16.92
N ARG A 378 1.39 -11.28 -17.93
CA ARG A 378 1.79 -10.39 -19.03
C ARG A 378 1.45 -8.95 -18.68
N PHE A 379 2.46 -8.07 -18.76
CA PHE A 379 2.28 -6.63 -18.70
C PHE A 379 1.59 -6.15 -19.98
N ASN A 380 0.29 -5.85 -19.89
CA ASN A 380 -0.54 -5.42 -21.00
C ASN A 380 -1.51 -4.29 -20.56
N PRO A 381 -1.14 -3.01 -20.73
CA PRO A 381 -1.98 -1.88 -20.36
C PRO A 381 -3.37 -1.87 -21.03
N ASP A 382 -3.50 -2.44 -22.23
CA ASP A 382 -4.75 -2.41 -23.00
C ASP A 382 -5.93 -3.09 -22.29
N ARG A 383 -5.66 -3.95 -21.31
CA ARG A 383 -6.73 -4.56 -20.50
C ARG A 383 -7.56 -3.52 -19.75
N PHE A 384 -6.99 -2.36 -19.43
CA PHE A 384 -7.69 -1.27 -18.76
C PHE A 384 -8.44 -0.34 -19.71
N ALA A 385 -8.53 -0.69 -21.01
CA ALA A 385 -9.54 -0.12 -21.90
C ALA A 385 -10.93 -0.73 -21.66
N ASP A 386 -11.00 -1.91 -21.03
CA ASP A 386 -12.26 -2.58 -20.68
C ASP A 386 -12.83 -2.01 -19.36
N GLU A 387 -14.06 -1.51 -19.42
CA GLU A 387 -14.76 -0.96 -18.26
C GLU A 387 -15.01 -1.99 -17.14
N SER A 388 -15.20 -3.26 -17.50
CA SER A 388 -15.41 -4.34 -16.52
C SER A 388 -14.15 -4.59 -15.70
N VAL A 389 -12.99 -4.58 -16.35
CA VAL A 389 -11.67 -4.68 -15.71
C VAL A 389 -11.44 -3.47 -14.79
N MET A 390 -11.72 -2.25 -15.28
CA MET A 390 -11.64 -1.04 -14.47
C MET A 390 -12.57 -1.06 -13.25
N LYS A 391 -13.78 -1.60 -13.38
CA LYS A 391 -14.74 -1.74 -12.28
C LYS A 391 -14.24 -2.71 -11.22
N SER A 392 -13.72 -3.87 -11.63
CA SER A 392 -13.10 -4.83 -10.71
C SER A 392 -11.89 -4.21 -10.01
N PHE A 393 -11.02 -3.52 -10.74
CA PHE A 393 -9.85 -2.85 -10.18
C PHE A 393 -10.20 -1.74 -9.17
N SER A 394 -11.24 -0.96 -9.46
CA SER A 394 -11.73 0.10 -8.57
C SER A 394 -12.36 -0.46 -7.30
N LEU A 395 -13.07 -1.60 -7.39
CA LEU A 395 -13.62 -2.30 -6.22
C LEU A 395 -12.54 -2.75 -5.24
N LEU A 396 -11.35 -3.10 -5.75
CA LEU A 396 -10.20 -3.51 -4.94
C LEU A 396 -9.47 -2.33 -4.28
N GLY A 397 -9.92 -1.08 -4.49
CA GLY A 397 -9.33 0.11 -3.89
C GLY A 397 -8.10 0.64 -4.61
N PHE A 398 -7.88 0.25 -5.88
CA PHE A 398 -6.75 0.72 -6.68
C PHE A 398 -7.07 1.91 -7.59
N SER A 399 -8.35 2.27 -7.74
CA SER A 399 -8.80 3.39 -8.57
C SER A 399 -10.19 3.90 -8.13
N GLY A 400 -10.61 5.05 -8.66
CA GLY A 400 -11.90 5.68 -8.36
C GLY A 400 -12.00 6.27 -6.94
N SER A 401 -13.22 6.45 -6.45
CA SER A 401 -13.52 7.05 -5.13
C SER A 401 -13.16 6.17 -3.93
N GLN A 402 -12.90 4.89 -4.18
CA GLN A 402 -12.44 3.93 -3.18
C GLN A 402 -10.92 3.74 -3.23
N ALA A 403 -10.22 4.47 -4.11
CA ALA A 403 -8.78 4.41 -4.19
C ALA A 403 -8.15 4.84 -2.86
N CYS A 404 -7.14 4.10 -2.42
CA CYS A 404 -6.25 4.52 -1.35
C CYS A 404 -5.69 5.93 -1.67
N PRO A 405 -5.79 6.91 -0.74
CA PRO A 405 -5.37 8.29 -1.00
C PRO A 405 -3.89 8.44 -1.38
N GLU A 406 -3.01 7.67 -0.72
CA GLU A 406 -1.57 7.66 -1.01
C GLU A 406 -1.26 7.08 -2.38
N LEU A 407 -2.04 6.08 -2.82
CA LEU A 407 -1.92 5.55 -4.17
C LEU A 407 -2.38 6.57 -5.22
N ARG A 408 -3.45 7.34 -4.96
CA ARG A 408 -3.88 8.44 -5.84
C ARG A 408 -2.81 9.52 -5.97
N PHE A 409 -2.17 9.88 -4.85
CA PHE A 409 -1.01 10.77 -4.86
C PHE A 409 0.14 10.18 -5.71
N ALA A 410 0.47 8.90 -5.48
CA ALA A 410 1.52 8.20 -6.21
C ALA A 410 1.24 8.13 -7.72
N TYR A 411 0.00 7.91 -8.16
CA TYR A 411 -0.39 7.96 -9.57
C TYR A 411 -0.05 9.31 -10.20
N THR A 412 -0.29 10.42 -9.50
CA THR A 412 0.04 11.75 -10.02
C THR A 412 1.54 11.93 -10.14
N VAL A 413 2.31 11.59 -9.10
CA VAL A 413 3.78 11.65 -9.14
C VAL A 413 4.34 10.78 -10.27
N ALA A 414 3.83 9.56 -10.42
CA ALA A 414 4.24 8.66 -11.47
C ALA A 414 3.84 9.16 -12.86
N ALA A 415 2.66 9.76 -13.04
CA ALA A 415 2.26 10.37 -14.30
C ALA A 415 3.18 11.53 -14.69
N VAL A 416 3.54 12.40 -13.73
CA VAL A 416 4.52 13.47 -13.95
C VAL A 416 5.87 12.89 -14.34
N LEU A 417 6.38 11.92 -13.57
CA LEU A 417 7.63 11.22 -13.87
C LEU A 417 7.63 10.62 -15.28
N LEU A 418 6.64 9.81 -15.62
CA LEU A 418 6.56 9.12 -16.91
C LEU A 418 6.42 10.12 -18.06
N SER A 419 5.62 11.18 -17.89
CA SER A 419 5.44 12.20 -18.92
C SER A 419 6.73 12.93 -19.27
N THR A 420 7.54 13.29 -18.27
CA THR A 420 8.83 13.96 -18.46
C THR A 420 9.89 12.97 -18.95
N LEU A 421 9.94 11.79 -18.34
CA LEU A 421 10.95 10.79 -18.61
C LEU A 421 10.81 10.19 -20.01
N VAL A 422 9.62 9.74 -20.39
CA VAL A 422 9.37 9.02 -21.65
C VAL A 422 9.39 9.97 -22.85
N ARG A 423 9.09 11.27 -22.69
CA ARG A 423 9.26 12.25 -23.77
C ARG A 423 10.72 12.53 -24.09
N ARG A 424 11.61 12.48 -23.09
CA ARG A 424 13.01 12.92 -23.22
C ARG A 424 14.00 11.77 -23.39
N LEU A 425 13.70 10.62 -22.81
CA LEU A 425 14.58 9.46 -22.76
C LEU A 425 13.89 8.20 -23.25
N LYS A 426 14.66 7.34 -23.90
CA LYS A 426 14.30 5.95 -24.18
C LYS A 426 14.93 5.08 -23.11
N LEU A 427 14.10 4.23 -22.49
CA LEU A 427 14.46 3.38 -21.36
C LEU A 427 14.80 1.99 -21.89
N HIS A 428 15.92 1.43 -21.42
CA HIS A 428 16.41 0.12 -21.85
C HIS A 428 16.68 -0.77 -20.64
N ARG A 429 16.30 -2.04 -20.76
CA ARG A 429 16.69 -3.08 -19.80
C ARG A 429 18.20 -3.29 -19.83
N VAL A 430 18.77 -3.64 -18.68
CA VAL A 430 20.14 -4.18 -18.60
C VAL A 430 20.12 -5.66 -18.98
N GLU A 431 20.96 -6.08 -19.92
CA GLU A 431 21.05 -7.48 -20.33
C GLU A 431 21.49 -8.38 -19.16
N GLY A 432 20.85 -9.55 -19.04
CA GLY A 432 21.16 -10.53 -18.00
C GLY A 432 20.62 -10.20 -16.60
N GLN A 433 20.05 -9.01 -16.38
CA GLN A 433 19.43 -8.66 -15.11
C GLN A 433 18.03 -9.29 -15.00
N VAL A 434 17.82 -10.07 -13.95
CA VAL A 434 16.49 -10.58 -13.55
C VAL A 434 16.01 -9.76 -12.36
N VAL A 435 14.78 -9.25 -12.44
CA VAL A 435 14.17 -8.46 -11.37
C VAL A 435 13.11 -9.31 -10.69
N GLU A 436 13.39 -9.72 -9.46
CA GLU A 436 12.44 -10.44 -8.61
C GLU A 436 11.76 -9.47 -7.66
N ALA A 437 10.47 -9.68 -7.40
CA ALA A 437 9.73 -8.92 -6.40
C ALA A 437 9.85 -9.57 -5.01
N ARG A 438 9.90 -8.73 -3.98
CA ARG A 438 9.68 -9.06 -2.59
C ARG A 438 8.31 -8.53 -2.18
N TYR A 439 7.46 -9.39 -1.63
CA TYR A 439 6.09 -9.05 -1.28
C TYR A 439 5.93 -8.89 0.24
N GLU A 440 6.11 -7.66 0.71
CA GLU A 440 5.76 -7.24 2.06
C GLU A 440 4.41 -6.49 2.01
N LEU A 441 4.24 -5.43 2.81
CA LEU A 441 3.06 -4.58 2.76
C LEU A 441 2.95 -3.81 1.41
N VAL A 442 4.09 -3.47 0.81
CA VAL A 442 4.21 -2.95 -0.54
C VAL A 442 5.25 -3.79 -1.28
N SER A 443 4.99 -4.17 -2.52
CA SER A 443 5.93 -4.95 -3.32
C SER A 443 7.14 -4.10 -3.72
N THR A 444 8.34 -4.60 -3.49
CA THR A 444 9.61 -3.93 -3.84
C THR A 444 10.49 -4.87 -4.66
N PRO A 445 11.43 -4.37 -5.48
CA PRO A 445 12.46 -5.25 -6.02
C PRO A 445 13.29 -5.86 -4.88
N LYS A 446 13.60 -7.15 -5.00
CA LYS A 446 14.39 -7.88 -4.01
C LYS A 446 15.82 -7.35 -3.92
N ASP A 447 16.37 -6.96 -5.06
CA ASP A 447 17.73 -6.45 -5.25
C ASP A 447 17.68 -5.09 -5.97
N ASP A 448 18.79 -4.35 -5.93
CA ASP A 448 18.93 -3.12 -6.69
C ASP A 448 18.68 -3.37 -8.19
N THR A 449 17.71 -2.65 -8.74
CA THR A 449 17.33 -2.73 -10.15
C THR A 449 18.00 -1.62 -10.94
N TRP A 450 18.55 -1.96 -12.10
CA TRP A 450 19.26 -1.04 -12.98
C TRP A 450 18.61 -0.95 -14.35
N ILE A 451 18.72 0.23 -14.98
CA ILE A 451 18.35 0.47 -16.39
C ILE A 451 19.47 1.23 -17.09
N THR A 452 19.47 1.25 -18.41
CA THR A 452 20.22 2.24 -19.20
C THR A 452 19.26 3.17 -19.91
N VAL A 453 19.73 4.37 -20.26
CA VAL A 453 18.92 5.40 -20.90
C VAL A 453 19.64 5.99 -22.11
N SER A 454 18.87 6.40 -23.12
CA SER A 454 19.38 7.18 -24.25
C SER A 454 18.44 8.33 -24.54
N LYS A 455 18.94 9.47 -25.02
CA LYS A 455 18.09 10.58 -25.46
C LYS A 455 17.14 10.14 -26.57
N ARG A 456 15.89 10.61 -26.53
CA ARG A 456 14.96 10.55 -27.65
C ARG A 456 15.28 11.68 -28.63
N ASN A 457 15.12 11.39 -29.91
CA ASN A 457 15.35 12.34 -31.01
C ASN A 457 14.09 13.13 -31.32
#